data_AF-A0A959FFE9-F1
#
_entry.id   AF-A0A959FFE9-F1
#
_cell.length_a   1.000
_cell.length_b   1.000
_cell.length_c   1.000
_cell.angle_alpha   90.00
_cell.angle_beta   90.00
_cell.angle_gamma   90.00
#
_symmetry.space_group_name_H-M   'P 1'
#
loop_
_entity.id
_entity.type
_entity.pdbx_description
1 polymer ?
#
loop_
_entity_poly.entity_id
_entity_poly.type
_entity_poly.pdbx_seq_one_letter_code
_entity_poly.pdbx_strand_id
1 'polypeptide(L)'
;MRKWLTDIWFSFPIQLLVLHLRSNLLLIGSWLVLLLMLSGHLGRKLGLQYLFLDPEYLGAVNFWSFFFIGIAYGGFFMSWNLTTYLLSAQYFPFLASLSRPFTKFSLNNALIPLSFFIYYVVLIISFQAGYEQLTAETIFFNGLGLLFGGLTLI
;
A
#
# COMPACT_ATOMS: atom_id res chain seq x y z
N MET A 1 -17.39 -1.82 -29.96
CA MET A 1 -16.38 -2.44 -29.08
C MET A 1 -15.21 -1.52 -28.68
N ARG A 2 -15.13 -0.26 -29.14
CA ARG A 2 -14.01 0.67 -28.80
C ARG A 2 -14.25 1.62 -27.61
N LYS A 3 -15.51 1.87 -27.22
CA LYS A 3 -15.87 2.90 -26.23
C LYS A 3 -15.40 2.59 -24.80
N TRP A 4 -15.52 1.32 -24.39
CA TRP A 4 -15.13 0.92 -23.04
C TRP A 4 -13.62 1.03 -22.78
N LEU A 5 -12.78 0.75 -23.78
CA LEU A 5 -11.33 0.92 -23.68
C LEU A 5 -10.94 2.40 -23.55
N THR A 6 -11.61 3.28 -24.29
CA THR A 6 -11.38 4.72 -24.16
C THR A 6 -11.82 5.22 -22.79
N ASP A 7 -12.96 4.74 -22.28
CA ASP A 7 -13.49 5.16 -20.98
C ASP A 7 -12.56 4.72 -19.84
N ILE A 8 -11.96 3.53 -19.91
CA ILE A 8 -10.92 3.10 -18.95
C ILE A 8 -9.67 3.97 -19.06
N TRP A 9 -9.17 4.19 -20.27
CA TRP A 9 -7.95 4.96 -20.47
C TRP A 9 -8.07 6.40 -19.95
N PHE A 10 -9.23 7.04 -20.17
CA PHE A 10 -9.52 8.39 -19.68
C PHE A 10 -10.11 8.42 -18.26
N SER A 11 -10.22 7.28 -17.59
CA SER A 11 -10.65 7.25 -16.18
C SER A 11 -9.59 7.90 -15.29
N PHE A 12 -10.06 8.59 -14.25
CA PHE A 12 -9.18 9.35 -13.37
C PHE A 12 -8.10 8.50 -12.68
N PRO A 13 -8.36 7.27 -12.20
CA PRO A 13 -7.31 6.41 -11.63
C PRO A 13 -6.19 6.06 -12.61
N ILE A 14 -6.53 5.78 -13.87
CA ILE A 14 -5.54 5.44 -14.90
C ILE A 14 -4.72 6.68 -15.29
N GLN A 15 -5.38 7.84 -15.42
CA GLN A 15 -4.68 9.10 -15.68
C GLN A 15 -3.71 9.48 -14.54
N LEU A 16 -4.08 9.24 -13.28
CA LEU A 16 -3.19 9.41 -12.13
C LEU A 16 -2.00 8.46 -12.20
N LEU A 17 -2.22 7.18 -12.48
CA LEU A 17 -1.13 6.21 -12.62
C LEU A 17 -0.13 6.62 -13.70
N VAL A 18 -0.61 7.04 -14.86
CA VAL A 18 0.23 7.56 -15.95
C VAL A 18 0.98 8.82 -15.51
N LEU A 19 0.33 9.73 -14.78
CA LEU A 19 0.96 10.93 -14.25
C LEU A 19 2.09 10.59 -13.27
N HIS A 20 1.91 9.59 -12.39
CA HIS A 20 2.96 9.20 -11.45
C HIS A 20 4.19 8.64 -12.19
N LEU A 21 3.97 7.80 -13.19
CA LEU A 21 5.05 7.24 -14.02
C LEU A 21 5.77 8.30 -14.86
N ARG A 22 5.09 9.39 -15.22
CA ARG A 22 5.70 10.49 -15.98
C ARG A 22 6.48 11.47 -15.08
N SER A 23 5.88 11.88 -13.96
CA SER A 23 6.30 13.08 -13.23
C SER A 23 6.71 12.84 -11.78
N ASN A 24 6.33 11.70 -11.19
CA ASN A 24 6.55 11.40 -9.78
C ASN A 24 7.42 10.14 -9.57
N LEU A 25 8.46 9.99 -10.41
CA LEU A 25 9.32 8.81 -10.42
C LEU A 25 10.01 8.53 -9.07
N LEU A 26 10.45 9.56 -8.36
CA LEU A 26 11.05 9.39 -7.02
C LEU A 26 10.05 8.83 -6.01
N LEU A 27 8.79 9.28 -6.05
CA LEU A 27 7.74 8.77 -5.18
C LEU A 27 7.37 7.33 -5.54
N ILE A 28 7.40 6.95 -6.82
CA ILE A 28 7.27 5.54 -7.22
C ILE A 28 8.48 4.72 -6.72
N GLY A 29 9.67 5.31 -6.74
CA GLY A 29 10.89 4.69 -6.24
C GLY A 29 10.77 4.21 -4.79
N SER A 30 10.08 4.95 -3.90
CA SER A 30 9.88 4.51 -2.53
C SER A 30 9.00 3.26 -2.42
N TRP A 31 7.94 3.15 -3.24
CA TRP A 31 7.15 1.92 -3.36
C TRP A 31 7.96 0.74 -3.88
N LEU A 32 8.79 0.98 -4.91
CA LEU A 32 9.62 -0.06 -5.51
C LEU A 32 10.66 -0.60 -4.51
N VAL A 33 11.31 0.27 -3.74
CA VAL A 33 12.27 -0.16 -2.72
C VAL A 33 11.59 -1.06 -1.68
N LEU A 34 10.44 -0.66 -1.15
CA LEU A 34 9.67 -1.48 -0.22
C LEU A 34 9.24 -2.80 -0.84
N LEU A 35 8.80 -2.80 -2.09
CA LEU A 35 8.38 -4.01 -2.80
C LEU A 35 9.55 -4.98 -3.02
N LEU A 36 10.74 -4.47 -3.32
CA LEU A 36 11.96 -5.27 -3.44
C LEU A 36 12.40 -5.89 -2.10
N MET A 37 12.23 -5.16 -0.99
CA MET A 37 12.50 -5.70 0.36
C MET A 37 11.49 -6.80 0.72
N LEU A 38 10.19 -6.54 0.53
CA LEU A 38 9.11 -7.50 0.80
C LEU A 38 9.24 -8.80 -0.01
N SER A 39 9.60 -8.67 -1.30
CA SER A 39 9.77 -9.82 -2.18
C SER A 39 11.09 -10.59 -1.96
N GLY A 40 11.98 -10.10 -1.10
CA GLY A 40 13.28 -10.72 -0.85
C GLY A 40 14.31 -10.52 -1.98
N HIS A 41 14.05 -9.63 -2.93
CA HIS A 41 15.04 -9.24 -3.94
C HIS A 41 16.09 -8.27 -3.38
N LEU A 42 15.75 -7.54 -2.32
CA LEU A 42 16.66 -6.63 -1.62
C LEU A 42 16.86 -7.08 -0.17
N GLY A 43 18.12 -7.25 0.24
CA GLY A 43 18.50 -7.47 1.64
C GLY A 43 18.04 -8.80 2.27
N ARG A 44 17.69 -9.82 1.47
CA ARG A 44 17.27 -11.15 1.98
C ARG A 44 18.28 -11.79 2.94
N LYS A 45 19.57 -11.71 2.64
CA LYS A 45 20.64 -12.24 3.51
C LYS A 45 20.78 -11.49 4.84
N LEU A 46 20.29 -10.26 4.91
CA LEU A 46 20.26 -9.44 6.12
C LEU A 46 18.95 -9.62 6.91
N GLY A 47 18.04 -10.47 6.43
CA GLY A 47 16.75 -10.71 7.07
C GLY A 47 15.73 -9.60 6.89
N LEU A 48 15.96 -8.61 6.01
CA LEU A 48 15.04 -7.47 5.84
C LEU A 48 13.61 -7.89 5.51
N GLN A 49 13.46 -8.97 4.75
CA GLN A 49 12.16 -9.52 4.39
C GLN A 49 11.36 -9.97 5.63
N TYR A 50 12.02 -10.59 6.61
CA TYR A 50 11.37 -11.10 7.83
C TYR A 50 10.82 -9.97 8.71
N LEU A 51 11.46 -8.79 8.70
CA LEU A 51 10.97 -7.61 9.44
C LEU A 51 9.56 -7.18 9.01
N PHE A 52 9.13 -7.56 7.81
CA PHE A 52 7.79 -7.31 7.31
C PHE A 52 6.88 -8.55 7.39
N LEU A 53 7.38 -9.72 7.02
CA LEU A 53 6.55 -10.93 6.96
C LEU A 53 6.25 -11.50 8.35
N ASP A 54 7.15 -11.29 9.31
CA ASP A 54 7.06 -11.79 10.67
C ASP A 54 7.60 -10.74 11.67
N PRO A 55 6.92 -9.59 11.78
CA PRO A 55 7.37 -8.50 12.63
C PRO A 55 7.31 -8.92 14.10
N GLU A 56 8.38 -8.60 14.84
CA GLU A 56 8.49 -8.88 16.26
C GLU A 56 8.26 -7.61 17.09
N TYR A 57 7.39 -7.69 18.09
CA TYR A 57 7.15 -6.65 19.06
C TYR A 57 7.27 -7.23 20.47
N LEU A 58 8.19 -6.67 21.27
CA LEU A 58 8.49 -7.10 22.63
C LEU A 58 8.76 -8.62 22.77
N GLY A 59 9.52 -9.22 21.85
CA GLY A 59 9.83 -10.65 21.92
C GLY A 59 8.80 -11.56 21.26
N ALA A 60 7.70 -11.01 20.71
CA ALA A 60 6.57 -11.79 20.23
C ALA A 60 6.09 -11.35 18.85
N VAL A 61 5.65 -12.32 18.05
CA VAL A 61 4.92 -12.08 16.80
C VAL A 61 3.44 -12.35 17.06
N ASN A 62 2.66 -11.27 17.10
CA ASN A 62 1.23 -11.35 17.35
C ASN A 62 0.48 -10.18 16.68
N PHE A 63 -0.82 -10.07 16.98
CA PHE A 63 -1.68 -8.98 16.54
C PHE A 63 -1.02 -7.60 16.67
N TRP A 64 -0.36 -7.28 17.79
CA TRP A 64 0.25 -5.97 18.04
C TRP A 64 1.44 -5.70 17.13
N SER A 65 2.24 -6.72 16.84
CA SER A 65 3.37 -6.60 15.92
C SER A 65 2.89 -6.22 14.52
N PHE A 66 1.84 -6.89 14.03
CA PHE A 66 1.21 -6.55 12.76
C PHE A 66 0.45 -5.21 12.82
N PHE A 67 -0.14 -4.85 13.95
CA PHE A 67 -0.82 -3.57 14.14
C PHE A 67 0.12 -2.38 13.96
N PHE A 68 1.33 -2.41 14.54
CA PHE A 68 2.29 -1.33 14.35
C PHE A 68 2.81 -1.23 12.91
N ILE A 69 3.00 -2.37 12.24
CA ILE A 69 3.32 -2.38 10.80
C ILE A 69 2.14 -1.83 9.99
N GLY A 70 0.91 -2.12 10.39
CA GLY A 70 -0.30 -1.54 9.82
C GLY A 70 -0.29 -0.02 9.95
N ILE A 71 -0.02 0.53 11.13
CA ILE A 71 0.13 1.98 11.36
C ILE A 71 1.19 2.56 10.43
N ALA A 72 2.37 1.94 10.34
CA ALA A 72 3.43 2.41 9.45
C ALA A 72 2.97 2.45 7.98
N TYR A 73 2.26 1.42 7.52
CA TYR A 73 1.67 1.38 6.19
C TYR A 73 0.59 2.46 5.99
N GLY A 74 -0.31 2.67 6.97
CA GLY A 74 -1.32 3.73 6.93
C GLY A 74 -0.70 5.13 6.85
N GLY A 75 0.36 5.38 7.62
CA GLY A 75 1.10 6.64 7.56
C GLY A 75 1.80 6.85 6.21
N PHE A 76 2.33 5.79 5.62
CA PHE A 76 2.89 5.83 4.27
C PHE A 76 1.82 6.06 3.20
N PHE A 77 0.67 5.39 3.30
CA PHE A 77 -0.50 5.59 2.43
C PHE A 77 -0.98 7.06 2.45
N MET A 78 -1.10 7.64 3.64
CA MET A 78 -1.55 9.03 3.78
C MET A 78 -0.49 10.02 3.29
N SER A 79 0.78 9.77 3.58
CA SER A 79 1.90 10.58 3.09
C SER A 79 1.94 10.57 1.55
N TRP A 80 1.80 9.39 0.92
CA TRP A 80 1.68 9.26 -0.53
C TRP A 80 0.54 10.10 -1.09
N ASN A 81 -0.67 9.96 -0.54
CA ASN A 81 -1.85 10.68 -1.04
C ASN A 81 -1.73 12.19 -0.84
N LEU A 82 -1.23 12.64 0.32
CA LEU A 82 -1.05 14.05 0.61
C LEU A 82 -0.01 14.68 -0.32
N THR A 83 1.18 14.07 -0.44
CA THR A 83 2.24 14.59 -1.30
C THR A 83 1.81 14.62 -2.76
N THR A 84 1.20 13.55 -3.27
CA THR A 84 0.77 13.50 -4.66
C THR A 84 -0.38 14.47 -4.95
N TYR A 85 -1.31 14.66 -4.01
CA TYR A 85 -2.35 15.69 -4.11
C TYR A 85 -1.74 17.09 -4.22
N LEU A 86 -0.81 17.45 -3.32
CA LEU A 86 -0.17 18.77 -3.32
C LEU A 86 0.60 19.06 -4.63
N LEU A 87 1.27 18.06 -5.20
CA LEU A 87 2.04 18.22 -6.43
C LEU A 87 1.18 18.22 -7.70
N SER A 88 0.09 17.44 -7.70
CA SER A 88 -0.63 17.08 -8.93
C SER A 88 -2.03 17.69 -9.05
N ALA A 89 -2.64 18.18 -7.96
CA ALA A 89 -4.01 18.66 -7.98
C ALA A 89 -4.24 19.83 -8.96
N GLN A 90 -3.22 20.66 -9.20
CA GLN A 90 -3.28 21.76 -10.17
C GLN A 90 -3.60 21.31 -11.60
N TYR A 91 -3.25 20.07 -11.98
CA TYR A 91 -3.53 19.52 -13.31
C TYR A 91 -4.98 19.06 -13.47
N PHE A 92 -5.75 19.03 -12.37
CA PHE A 92 -7.13 18.55 -12.34
C PHE A 92 -8.06 19.59 -11.69
N PRO A 93 -8.35 20.73 -12.38
CA PRO A 93 -9.14 21.82 -11.80
C PRO A 93 -10.54 21.41 -11.34
N PHE A 94 -11.13 20.37 -11.96
CA PHE A 94 -12.43 19.84 -11.56
C PHE A 94 -12.45 19.39 -10.08
N LEU A 95 -11.31 18.98 -9.51
CA LEU A 95 -11.23 18.60 -8.10
C LEU A 95 -11.66 19.76 -7.20
N ALA A 96 -11.33 21.01 -7.54
CA ALA A 96 -11.71 22.18 -6.75
C ALA A 96 -13.23 22.43 -6.69
N SER A 97 -14.00 21.87 -7.63
CA SER A 97 -15.46 21.96 -7.65
C SER A 97 -16.17 20.86 -6.86
N LEU A 98 -15.44 19.83 -6.41
CA LEU A 98 -16.01 18.69 -5.69
C LEU A 98 -16.06 18.92 -4.18
N SER A 99 -17.04 18.32 -3.53
CA SER A 99 -17.03 18.20 -2.07
C SER A 99 -15.96 17.18 -1.63
N ARG A 100 -15.20 17.52 -0.59
CA ARG A 100 -14.12 16.68 -0.04
C ARG A 100 -13.09 16.25 -1.11
N PRO A 101 -12.42 17.21 -1.78
CA PRO A 101 -11.58 16.94 -2.94
C PRO A 101 -10.43 15.98 -2.66
N PHE A 102 -9.77 16.13 -1.51
CA PHE A 102 -8.69 15.25 -1.08
C PHE A 102 -9.12 13.79 -0.92
N THR A 103 -10.29 13.54 -0.32
CA THR A 103 -10.83 12.18 -0.16
C THR A 103 -11.14 11.56 -1.52
N LYS A 104 -11.76 12.32 -2.42
CA LYS A 104 -12.06 11.85 -3.79
C LYS A 104 -10.80 11.58 -4.59
N PHE A 105 -9.77 12.42 -4.44
CA PHE A 105 -8.45 12.18 -5.01
C PHE A 105 -7.85 10.87 -4.47
N SER A 106 -7.82 10.70 -3.14
CA SER A 106 -7.19 9.55 -2.50
C SER A 106 -7.83 8.22 -2.89
N LEU A 107 -9.17 8.19 -3.03
CA LEU A 107 -9.89 7.01 -3.52
C LEU A 107 -9.51 6.65 -4.96
N ASN A 108 -9.31 7.65 -5.84
CA ASN A 108 -8.89 7.40 -7.21
C ASN A 108 -7.37 7.11 -7.31
N ASN A 109 -6.59 7.56 -6.34
CA ASN A 109 -5.16 7.33 -6.23
C ASN A 109 -4.80 6.06 -5.42
N ALA A 110 -5.78 5.20 -5.15
CA ALA A 110 -5.59 4.01 -4.34
C ALA A 110 -4.95 2.83 -5.10
N LEU A 111 -4.80 2.90 -6.42
CA LEU A 111 -4.36 1.76 -7.24
C LEU A 111 -2.98 1.25 -6.83
N ILE A 112 -1.96 2.13 -6.73
CA ILE A 112 -0.61 1.75 -6.32
C ILE A 112 -0.61 1.23 -4.87
N PRO A 113 -1.10 1.99 -3.85
CA PRO A 113 -1.10 1.50 -2.47
C PRO A 113 -1.87 0.20 -2.28
N LEU A 114 -3.07 0.09 -2.87
CA LEU A 114 -3.91 -1.11 -2.71
C LEU A 114 -3.27 -2.34 -3.36
N SER A 115 -2.66 -2.19 -4.55
CA SER A 115 -1.94 -3.29 -5.19
C SER A 115 -0.75 -3.77 -4.35
N PHE A 116 -0.01 -2.83 -3.76
CA PHE A 116 1.08 -3.13 -2.83
C PHE A 116 0.58 -3.86 -1.59
N PHE A 117 -0.51 -3.37 -0.98
CA PHE A 117 -1.08 -3.96 0.22
C PHE A 117 -1.61 -5.38 -0.01
N ILE A 118 -2.32 -5.61 -1.11
CA ILE A 118 -2.79 -6.95 -1.50
C ILE A 118 -1.60 -7.89 -1.68
N TYR A 119 -0.58 -7.45 -2.41
CA TYR A 119 0.63 -8.25 -2.61
C TYR A 119 1.31 -8.56 -1.26
N TYR A 120 1.39 -7.58 -0.37
CA TYR A 120 1.97 -7.75 0.95
C TYR A 120 1.20 -8.77 1.81
N VAL A 121 -0.12 -8.68 1.85
CA VAL A 121 -0.98 -9.64 2.56
C VAL A 121 -0.80 -11.06 2.00
N VAL A 122 -0.73 -11.22 0.68
CA VAL A 122 -0.46 -12.52 0.04
C VAL A 122 0.89 -13.09 0.50
N LEU A 123 1.93 -12.27 0.59
CA LEU A 123 3.23 -12.71 1.07
C LEU A 123 3.20 -13.12 2.55
N ILE A 124 2.53 -12.36 3.42
CA ILE A 124 2.36 -12.71 4.83
C ILE A 124 1.66 -14.06 4.97
N ILE A 125 0.52 -14.24 4.29
CA ILE A 125 -0.24 -15.50 4.35
C ILE A 125 0.60 -16.67 3.84
N SER A 126 1.28 -16.49 2.70
CA SER A 126 2.13 -17.54 2.11
C SER A 126 3.29 -17.92 3.04
N PHE A 127 3.89 -16.93 3.69
CA PHE A 127 4.99 -17.12 4.64
C PHE A 127 4.50 -17.82 5.92
N GLN A 128 3.44 -17.32 6.55
CA GLN A 128 2.94 -17.86 7.81
C GLN A 128 2.33 -19.25 7.66
N ALA A 129 1.62 -19.52 6.57
CA ALA A 129 1.03 -20.83 6.32
C ALA A 129 2.07 -21.86 5.83
N GLY A 130 2.99 -21.44 4.96
CA GLY A 130 3.95 -22.35 4.32
C GLY A 130 5.21 -22.60 5.15
N TYR A 131 5.81 -21.54 5.70
CA TYR A 131 7.10 -21.60 6.38
C TYR A 131 6.95 -21.79 7.88
N GLU A 132 6.17 -20.93 8.54
CA GLU A 132 5.94 -20.97 10.00
C GLU A 132 4.92 -22.05 10.41
N GLN A 133 4.07 -22.50 9.46
CA GLN A 133 2.99 -23.47 9.70
C GLN A 133 2.03 -23.03 10.82
N LEU A 134 1.77 -21.73 10.92
CA LEU A 134 0.85 -21.19 11.93
C LEU A 134 -0.59 -21.66 11.68
N THR A 135 -1.38 -21.69 12.74
CA THR A 135 -2.82 -21.97 12.63
C THR A 135 -3.52 -20.86 11.85
N ALA A 136 -4.55 -21.22 11.08
CA ALA A 136 -5.33 -20.25 10.30
C ALA A 136 -5.95 -19.15 11.17
N GLU A 137 -6.28 -19.47 12.43
CA GLU A 137 -6.77 -18.50 13.42
C GLU A 137 -5.72 -17.44 13.72
N THR A 138 -4.48 -17.84 14.02
CA THR A 138 -3.37 -16.90 14.28
C THR A 138 -3.10 -16.01 13.08
N ILE A 139 -3.05 -16.59 11.87
CA ILE A 139 -2.85 -15.84 10.62
C ILE A 139 -3.96 -14.82 10.41
N PHE A 140 -5.21 -15.20 10.69
CA PHE A 140 -6.36 -14.31 10.59
C PHE A 140 -6.26 -13.13 11.58
N PHE A 141 -5.93 -13.39 12.84
CA PHE A 141 -5.72 -12.32 13.83
C PHE A 141 -4.55 -11.40 13.46
N ASN A 142 -3.44 -11.95 12.97
CA ASN A 142 -2.31 -11.15 12.48
C ASN A 142 -2.73 -10.26 11.30
N GLY A 143 -3.51 -10.80 10.36
CA GLY A 143 -4.09 -10.03 9.25
C GLY A 143 -5.03 -8.92 9.73
N LEU A 144 -5.86 -9.17 10.75
CA LEU A 144 -6.69 -8.15 11.38
C LEU A 144 -5.86 -7.05 12.05
N GLY A 145 -4.75 -7.41 12.70
CA GLY A 145 -3.81 -6.45 13.26
C GLY A 145 -3.31 -5.48 12.21
N LEU A 146 -2.80 -6.03 11.10
CA LEU A 146 -2.31 -5.24 9.96
C LEU A 146 -3.40 -4.31 9.38
N LEU A 147 -4.61 -4.83 9.17
CA LEU A 147 -5.75 -4.08 8.64
C LEU A 147 -6.18 -2.95 9.58
N PHE A 148 -6.41 -3.24 10.86
CA PHE A 148 -6.82 -2.23 11.82
C PHE A 148 -5.74 -1.17 12.03
N GLY A 149 -4.47 -1.57 12.09
CA GLY A 149 -3.35 -0.64 12.15
C GLY A 149 -3.36 0.34 10.98
N GLY A 150 -3.51 -0.17 9.75
CA GLY A 150 -3.59 0.67 8.55
C GLY A 150 -4.76 1.64 8.57
N LEU A 151 -5.96 1.15 8.92
CA LEU A 151 -7.17 1.95 8.98
C LEU A 151 -7.16 3.04 10.07
N THR A 152 -6.31 2.93 11.09
CA THR A 152 -6.22 3.99 12.13
C THR A 152 -5.79 5.35 11.58
N LEU A 153 -5.03 5.37 10.49
CA LEU A 153 -4.49 6.61 9.89
C LEU A 153 -5.17 7.01 8.58
N ILE A 154 -5.91 6.11 7.92
CA ILE A 154 -6.60 6.33 6.63
C ILE A 154 -8.00 6.89 6.87
#